data_AF-A0A957M033-F1
#
_entry.id   AF-A0A957M033-F1
#
_cell.length_a   1.000
_cell.length_b   1.000
_cell.length_c   1.000
_cell.angle_alpha   90.00
_cell.angle_beta   90.00
_cell.angle_gamma   90.00
#
_symmetry.space_group_name_H-M   'P 1'
#
loop_
_entity.id
_entity.type
_entity.pdbx_description
1 polymer ?
#
loop_
_entity_poly.entity_id
_entity_poly.type
_entity_poly.pdbx_seq_one_letter_code
_entity_poly.pdbx_strand_id
1 'polypeptide(L)'
;MAKDRSLVRAGDLGAWQFCHRSWWLANVEKIPHERPEVFDRGNAAHAAHGRSVRRMGDLRTAAFILIGCALLLLLLAFLLQAW
;
A
#
# COMPACT_ATOMS: atom_id res chain seq x y z
N MET A 1 2.48 9.27 -10.86
CA MET A 1 1.02 9.49 -10.71
C MET A 1 0.77 10.99 -10.59
N ALA A 2 0.07 11.58 -11.55
CA ALA A 2 -0.28 13.01 -11.51
C ALA A 2 -1.07 13.33 -10.22
N LYS A 3 -0.90 14.55 -9.68
CA LYS A 3 -1.58 15.00 -8.46
C LYS A 3 -3.05 15.24 -8.78
N ASP A 4 -3.91 14.32 -8.33
CA ASP A 4 -5.35 14.54 -8.30
C ASP A 4 -5.62 15.79 -7.46
N ARG A 5 -6.32 16.76 -8.05
CA ARG A 5 -6.57 18.07 -7.43
C ARG A 5 -7.75 18.05 -6.45
N SER A 6 -8.51 16.95 -6.41
CA SER A 6 -9.65 16.82 -5.51
C SER A 6 -9.28 16.40 -4.09
N LEU A 7 -8.08 15.83 -3.89
CA LEU A 7 -7.66 15.25 -2.61
C LEU A 7 -6.28 15.76 -2.18
N VAL A 8 -6.17 16.10 -0.89
CA VAL A 8 -4.87 16.39 -0.27
C VAL A 8 -4.14 15.06 -0.02
N ARG A 9 -2.90 14.92 -0.49
CA ARG A 9 -2.12 13.70 -0.26
C ARG A 9 -1.58 13.68 1.16
N ALA A 10 -1.48 12.51 1.77
CA ALA A 10 -0.85 12.36 3.08
C ALA A 10 0.59 12.91 3.11
N GLY A 11 1.35 12.75 2.01
CA GLY A 11 2.68 13.33 1.88
C GLY A 11 2.70 14.86 1.86
N ASP A 12 1.64 15.52 1.37
CA ASP A 12 1.51 16.98 1.42
C ASP A 12 1.26 17.44 2.86
N LEU A 13 0.40 16.75 3.60
CA LEU A 13 0.13 17.04 5.01
C LEU A 13 1.39 16.87 5.85
N GLY A 14 2.14 15.79 5.63
CA GLY A 14 3.40 15.55 6.34
C GLY A 14 4.44 16.61 6.04
N ALA A 15 4.61 17.00 4.77
CA ALA A 15 5.54 18.05 4.37
C ALA A 15 5.13 19.42 4.94
N TRP A 16 3.84 19.75 4.91
CA TRP A 16 3.33 20.98 5.52
C TRP A 16 3.58 20.98 7.03
N GLN A 17 3.19 19.93 7.75
CA GLN A 17 3.38 19.81 9.20
C GLN A 17 4.85 19.90 9.62
N PHE A 18 5.75 19.33 8.81
CA PHE A 18 7.19 19.44 9.05
C PHE A 18 7.69 20.88 8.84
N CYS A 19 7.37 21.48 7.69
CA CYS A 19 7.71 22.87 7.41
C CYS A 19 6.80 23.45 6.32
N HIS A 20 5.99 24.43 6.71
CA HIS A 20 5.03 25.10 5.81
C HIS A 20 5.76 25.74 4.62
N ARG A 21 6.95 26.34 4.87
CA ARG A 21 7.75 26.98 3.84
C ARG A 21 8.30 25.98 2.82
N SER A 22 8.81 24.83 3.26
CA SER A 22 9.34 23.82 2.33
C SER A 22 8.22 23.24 1.46
N TRP A 23 7.05 23.00 2.04
CA TRP A 23 5.86 22.59 1.29
C TRP A 23 5.48 23.64 0.24
N TRP A 24 5.45 24.92 0.60
CA TRP A 24 5.09 26.01 -0.32
C TRP A 24 6.10 26.13 -1.46
N LEU A 25 7.40 26.08 -1.17
CA LEU A 25 8.45 26.12 -2.19
C LEU A 25 8.31 24.95 -3.18
N ALA A 26 8.07 23.72 -2.68
CA ALA A 26 7.93 22.55 -3.53
C ALA A 26 6.60 22.51 -4.32
N ASN A 27 5.49 22.92 -3.71
CA ASN A 27 4.15 22.73 -4.29
C ASN A 27 3.61 23.94 -5.03
N VAL A 28 3.93 25.16 -4.58
CA VAL A 28 3.48 26.41 -5.20
C VAL A 28 4.53 26.92 -6.16
N GLU A 29 5.74 27.19 -5.67
CA GLU A 29 6.85 27.75 -6.49
C GLU A 29 7.53 26.71 -7.38
N LYS A 30 7.24 25.41 -7.20
CA LYS A 30 7.84 24.30 -7.96
C LYS A 30 9.38 24.26 -7.88
N ILE A 31 9.95 24.73 -6.77
CA ILE A 31 11.39 24.70 -6.56
C ILE A 31 11.82 23.24 -6.34
N PRO A 32 12.79 22.74 -7.11
CA PRO A 32 13.29 21.38 -6.92
C PRO A 32 14.02 21.27 -5.58
N HIS A 33 13.93 20.09 -4.97
CA HIS A 33 14.75 19.79 -3.81
C HIS A 33 16.23 19.79 -4.21
N GLU A 34 17.10 20.29 -3.33
CA GLU A 34 18.55 20.33 -3.56
C GLU A 34 19.14 18.94 -3.86
N ARG A 35 18.50 17.91 -3.29
CA ARG A 35 18.89 16.50 -3.39
C ARG A 35 17.73 15.63 -3.87
N PRO A 36 17.39 15.62 -5.17
CA PRO A 36 16.25 14.88 -5.69
C PRO A 36 16.43 13.35 -5.52
N GLU A 37 17.67 12.86 -5.48
CA GLU A 37 17.98 11.44 -5.34
C GLU A 37 17.54 10.84 -4.00
N VAL A 38 17.41 11.66 -2.96
CA VAL A 38 16.89 11.24 -1.64
C VAL A 38 15.40 10.90 -1.74
N PHE A 39 14.64 11.72 -2.47
CA PHE A 39 13.21 11.47 -2.72
C PHE A 39 13.02 10.23 -3.59
N ASP A 40 13.81 10.07 -4.64
CA ASP A 40 13.73 8.90 -5.52
C ASP A 40 14.03 7.60 -4.79
N ARG A 41 15.02 7.61 -3.91
CA ARG A 41 15.33 6.46 -3.04
C ARG A 41 14.17 6.13 -2.10
N GLY A 42 13.56 7.15 -1.48
CA GLY A 42 12.37 6.98 -0.65
C GLY A 42 11.19 6.40 -1.43
N ASN A 43 10.92 6.93 -2.62
CA ASN A 43 9.87 6.44 -3.51
C ASN A 43 10.10 4.98 -3.92
N ALA A 44 11.33 4.61 -4.25
CA ALA A 44 11.69 3.24 -4.59
C ALA A 44 11.48 2.28 -3.40
N ALA A 45 11.89 2.70 -2.20
CA ALA A 45 11.69 1.92 -0.97
C ALA A 45 10.19 1.74 -0.65
N HIS A 46 9.38 2.80 -0.71
CA HIS A 46 7.93 2.70 -0.51
C HIS A 46 7.25 1.83 -1.57
N ALA A 47 7.67 1.92 -2.84
CA ALA A 47 7.14 1.07 -3.90
C ALA A 47 7.47 -0.41 -3.67
N ALA A 48 8.70 -0.72 -3.23
CA ALA A 48 9.12 -2.07 -2.86
C ALA A 48 8.31 -2.62 -1.68
N HIS A 49 8.16 -1.83 -0.62
CA HIS A 49 7.32 -2.18 0.52
C HIS A 49 5.87 -2.43 0.09
N GLY A 50 5.29 -1.56 -0.74
CA GLY A 50 3.93 -1.72 -1.25
C GLY A 50 3.72 -3.00 -2.06
N ARG A 51 4.73 -3.45 -2.83
CA ARG A 51 4.68 -4.76 -3.51
C ARG A 51 4.67 -5.92 -2.51
N SER A 52 5.46 -5.83 -1.44
CA SER A 52 5.49 -6.84 -0.38
C SER A 52 4.13 -6.94 0.33
N VAL A 53 3.56 -5.81 0.74
CA VAL A 53 2.24 -5.76 1.41
C VAL A 53 1.14 -6.34 0.53
N ARG A 54 1.12 -6.01 -0.77
CA ARG A 54 0.15 -6.62 -1.72
C ARG A 54 0.29 -8.13 -1.77
N ARG A 55 1.51 -8.64 -1.96
CA ARG A 55 1.78 -10.09 -1.97
C ARG A 55 1.33 -10.77 -0.67
N MET A 56 1.55 -10.14 0.48
CA MET A 56 1.07 -10.66 1.77
C MET A 56 -0.46 -10.71 1.82
N GLY A 57 -1.15 -9.69 1.31
CA GLY A 57 -2.61 -9.67 1.18
C GLY A 57 -3.14 -10.77 0.26
N ASP A 58 -2.50 -10.99 -0.88
CA ASP A 58 -2.88 -12.03 -1.84
C ASP A 58 -2.70 -13.43 -1.23
N LEU A 59 -1.56 -13.68 -0.58
CA LEU A 59 -1.28 -14.95 0.10
C LEU A 59 -2.24 -15.21 1.26
N ARG A 60 -2.58 -14.17 2.03
CA ARG A 60 -3.57 -14.27 3.11
C ARG A 60 -4.95 -14.63 2.57
N THR A 61 -5.36 -14.02 1.46
CA THR A 61 -6.62 -14.34 0.78
C THR A 61 -6.62 -15.80 0.29
N ALA A 62 -5.54 -16.23 -0.37
CA ALA A 62 -5.39 -17.61 -0.82
C ALA A 62 -5.44 -18.61 0.34
N ALA A 63 -4.81 -18.30 1.49
CA ALA A 63 -4.85 -19.15 2.67
C ALA A 63 -6.28 -19.34 3.19
N PHE A 64 -7.08 -18.27 3.28
CA PHE A 64 -8.48 -18.40 3.72
C PHE A 64 -9.34 -19.20 2.74
N ILE A 65 -9.12 -19.05 1.43
CA ILE A 65 -9.81 -19.86 0.42
C ILE A 65 -9.46 -21.34 0.60
N LEU A 66 -8.17 -21.68 0.74
CA LEU A 66 -7.72 -23.07 0.93
C LEU A 66 -8.28 -23.68 2.21
N ILE A 67 -8.28 -22.93 3.32
CA ILE A 67 -8.88 -23.37 4.58
C ILE A 67 -10.39 -23.61 4.39
N GLY A 68 -11.11 -22.70 3.73
CA GLY A 68 -12.53 -22.87 3.44
C GLY A 68 -12.82 -24.13 2.62
N CYS A 69 -12.04 -24.37 1.55
CA CYS A 69 -12.16 -25.59 0.75
C CYS A 69 -11.88 -26.85 1.58
N ALA A 70 -10.85 -26.85 2.42
CA ALA A 70 -10.52 -27.99 3.28
C ALA A 70 -11.66 -28.31 4.26
N LEU A 71 -12.26 -27.30 4.88
CA LEU A 71 -13.41 -27.48 5.79
C LEU A 71 -14.64 -28.02 5.06
N LEU A 72 -14.92 -27.54 3.85
CA LEU A 72 -16.03 -28.06 3.02
C LEU A 72 -15.83 -29.53 2.63
N LEU A 73 -14.60 -29.90 2.25
CA LEU A 73 -14.26 -31.30 1.94
C LEU A 73 -14.37 -32.19 3.17
N LEU A 74 -13.90 -31.72 4.33
CA LEU A 74 -14.03 -32.43 5.60
C LEU A 74 -15.50 -32.67 5.96
N LEU A 75 -16.34 -31.64 5.82
CA LEU A 75 -17.78 -31.72 6.07
C LEU A 75 -18.43 -32.74 5.13
N LEU A 76 -18.11 -32.68 3.83
CA LEU A 76 -18.63 -33.62 2.85
C LEU A 76 -18.22 -35.06 3.17
N ALA A 77 -16.96 -35.29 3.49
CA ALA A 77 -16.45 -36.61 3.86
C ALA A 77 -17.14 -37.16 5.12
N PHE A 78 -17.35 -36.31 6.14
CA PHE A 78 -18.06 -36.68 7.35
C PHE A 78 -19.52 -37.07 7.05
N LEU A 79 -20.22 -36.27 6.24
CA LEU A 79 -21.59 -36.58 5.84
C LEU A 79 -21.66 -37.91 5.09
N LEU A 80 -20.76 -38.15 4.14
CA LEU A 80 -20.72 -39.40 3.37
C LEU A 80 -20.43 -40.65 4.21
N GLN A 81 -19.80 -40.52 5.38
CA GLN A 81 -19.57 -41.63 6.31
C GLN A 81 -20.67 -41.81 7.35
N ALA A 82 -21.51 -40.79 7.56
CA ALA A 82 -22.59 -40.79 8.54
C ALA A 82 -23.93 -41.33 7.99
N TRP A 83 -23.99 -41.66 6.70
CA TRP A 83 -25.09 -42.32 6.01
C TRP A 83 -24.67 -43.73 5.58
#